data_AF-A0A0E0MHX5-F1
#
_entry.id   AF-A0A0E0MHX5-F1
#
_cell.length_a   1.000
_cell.length_b   1.000
_cell.length_c   1.000
_cell.angle_alpha   90.00
_cell.angle_beta   90.00
_cell.angle_gamma   90.00
#
_symmetry.space_group_name_H-M   'P 1'
#
loop_
_entity.id
_entity.type
_entity.pdbx_description
1 polymer ?
#
loop_
_entity_poly.entity_id
_entity_poly.type
_entity_poly.pdbx_seq_one_letter_code
_entity_poly.pdbx_strand_id
1 'polypeptide(L)'
;MASSRAMLLVMCSSLAMAVILSSTSSSAVMAQLDVGFYSKTCPKVEQIVREEMIRILAVAPTLAGPLLRLHFHDCFVRGCDGSVLIDSTASNTAEKDAPPNQTVVATYR
;
A
#
# COMPACT_ATOMS: atom_id res chain seq x y z
N MET A 1 -13.21 19.15 -55.26
CA MET A 1 -14.00 19.92 -54.27
C MET A 1 -14.63 18.91 -53.32
N ALA A 2 -14.05 18.71 -52.13
CA ALA A 2 -14.62 17.81 -51.13
C ALA A 2 -15.99 18.35 -50.68
N SER A 3 -16.99 17.47 -50.57
CA SER A 3 -18.35 17.82 -50.18
C SER A 3 -18.35 18.50 -48.81
N SER A 4 -18.91 19.71 -48.70
CA SER A 4 -18.99 20.50 -47.45
C SER A 4 -19.57 19.70 -46.28
N ARG A 5 -20.49 18.75 -46.57
CA ARG A 5 -21.06 17.80 -45.60
C ARG A 5 -20.04 16.78 -45.07
N ALA A 6 -19.13 16.30 -45.92
CA ALA A 6 -18.06 15.39 -45.51
C ALA A 6 -17.02 16.12 -44.64
N MET A 7 -16.73 17.39 -44.93
CA MET A 7 -15.82 18.20 -44.13
C MET A 7 -16.39 18.50 -42.73
N LEU A 8 -17.70 18.80 -42.62
CA LEU A 8 -18.37 18.98 -41.33
C LEU A 8 -18.34 17.72 -40.45
N LEU A 9 -18.56 16.54 -41.04
CA LEU A 9 -18.56 15.27 -40.31
C LEU A 9 -17.17 14.92 -39.76
N VAL A 10 -16.11 15.19 -40.53
CA VAL A 10 -14.72 14.97 -40.10
C VAL A 10 -14.31 15.94 -38.99
N MET A 11 -14.79 17.19 -39.03
CA MET A 11 -14.55 18.17 -37.96
C MET A 11 -15.29 17.79 -36.66
N CYS A 12 -16.54 17.33 -36.74
CA CYS A 12 -17.27 16.86 -35.56
C CYS A 12 -16.66 15.61 -34.93
N SER A 13 -16.21 14.63 -35.72
CA SER A 13 -15.61 13.40 -35.20
C SER A 13 -14.26 13.64 -34.53
N SER A 14 -13.44 14.53 -35.09
CA SER A 14 -12.15 14.94 -34.50
C SER A 14 -12.33 15.72 -33.21
N LEU A 15 -13.32 16.61 -33.13
CA LEU A 15 -13.64 17.35 -31.90
C LEU A 15 -14.17 16.41 -30.80
N ALA A 16 -15.04 15.46 -31.15
CA ALA A 16 -15.53 14.45 -30.21
C ALA A 16 -14.41 13.56 -29.66
N MET A 17 -13.46 13.14 -30.50
CA MET A 17 -12.32 12.34 -30.09
C MET A 17 -11.35 13.12 -29.18
N ALA A 18 -11.16 14.42 -29.41
CA ALA A 18 -10.34 15.29 -28.55
C ALA A 18 -10.95 15.49 -27.14
N VAL A 19 -12.28 15.59 -27.04
CA VAL A 19 -13.00 15.71 -25.74
C VAL A 19 -12.91 14.41 -24.93
N ILE A 20 -12.98 13.25 -25.58
CA ILE A 20 -12.82 11.94 -24.93
C ILE A 20 -11.41 11.77 -24.37
N LEU A 21 -10.39 12.21 -25.12
CA LEU A 21 -8.99 12.07 -24.70
C LEU A 21 -8.61 12.95 -23.50
N SER A 22 -9.22 14.14 -23.39
CA SER A 22 -8.96 15.09 -22.30
C SER A 22 -9.65 14.74 -20.97
N SER A 23 -10.57 13.77 -20.97
CA SER A 23 -11.32 13.34 -19.77
C SER A 23 -10.59 12.28 -18.94
N THR A 24 -9.44 11.78 -19.40
CA THR A 24 -8.65 10.72 -18.72
C THR A 24 -7.45 11.29 -17.97
N SER A 25 -7.66 12.35 -17.18
CA SER A 25 -6.68 12.77 -16.17
C SER A 25 -6.86 11.91 -14.92
N SER A 26 -6.33 10.67 -14.95
CA SER A 26 -6.19 9.88 -13.73
C SER A 26 -5.12 10.54 -12.87
N SER A 27 -5.54 11.44 -11.98
CA SER A 27 -4.66 11.94 -10.92
C SER A 27 -4.21 10.75 -10.09
N ALA A 28 -2.94 10.35 -10.25
CA ALA A 28 -2.33 9.41 -9.32
C ALA A 28 -2.34 10.08 -7.94
N VAL A 29 -3.24 9.65 -7.06
CA VAL A 29 -3.25 10.09 -5.67
C VAL A 29 -2.03 9.47 -5.02
N MET A 30 -0.91 10.20 -5.02
CA MET A 30 0.25 9.86 -4.20
C MET A 30 -0.12 10.23 -2.77
N ALA A 31 -0.58 9.28 -1.97
CA ALA A 31 -0.67 9.44 -0.52
C ALA A 31 0.76 9.56 0.01
N GLN A 32 1.26 10.79 0.11
CA GLN A 32 2.63 11.05 0.52
C GLN A 32 2.76 10.85 2.02
N LEU A 33 3.66 9.95 2.42
CA LEU A 33 4.02 9.73 3.82
C LEU A 33 4.74 10.97 4.36
N ASP A 34 4.53 11.27 5.64
CA ASP A 34 5.16 12.41 6.32
C ASP A 34 5.76 11.98 7.67
N VAL A 35 6.94 12.52 7.98
CA VAL A 35 7.58 12.30 9.27
C VAL A 35 6.83 13.11 10.32
N GLY A 36 6.44 12.46 11.42
CA GLY A 36 5.60 13.11 12.42
C GLY A 36 4.14 13.26 11.99
N PHE A 37 3.62 12.39 11.11
CA PHE A 37 2.21 12.32 10.74
C PHE A 37 1.26 12.36 11.96
N TYR A 38 1.65 11.69 13.05
CA TYR A 38 0.89 11.64 14.30
C TYR A 38 1.21 12.75 15.31
N SER A 39 2.02 13.75 14.97
CA SER A 39 2.45 14.81 15.89
C SER A 39 1.31 15.55 16.61
N LYS A 40 0.14 15.67 15.96
CA LYS A 40 -1.03 16.37 16.53
C LYS A 40 -2.00 15.43 17.25
N THR A 41 -2.09 14.17 16.83
CA THR A 41 -3.10 13.21 17.29
C THR A 41 -2.54 12.23 18.32
N CYS A 42 -1.31 11.78 18.14
CA CYS A 42 -0.58 10.91 19.06
C CYS A 42 0.93 11.28 19.06
N PRO A 43 1.32 12.41 19.69
CA PRO A 43 2.70 12.93 19.62
C PRO A 43 3.75 11.98 20.20
N LYS A 44 3.35 11.03 21.05
CA LYS A 44 4.25 10.08 21.70
C LYS A 44 4.35 8.73 20.97
N VAL A 45 3.68 8.53 19.83
CA VAL A 45 3.60 7.21 19.19
C VAL A 45 4.97 6.61 18.87
N GLU A 46 5.88 7.40 18.30
CA GLU A 46 7.23 6.93 17.95
C GLU A 46 8.04 6.56 19.21
N GLN A 47 7.89 7.36 20.29
CA GLN A 47 8.53 7.08 21.57
C GLN A 47 7.98 5.77 22.18
N ILE A 48 6.66 5.60 22.22
CA ILE A 48 6.00 4.42 22.79
C ILE A 48 6.46 3.17 22.04
N VAL A 49 6.40 3.17 20.71
CA VAL A 49 6.84 2.04 19.89
C VAL A 49 8.32 1.72 20.16
N ARG A 50 9.18 2.73 20.24
CA ARG A 50 10.60 2.54 20.55
C ARG A 50 10.82 1.92 21.94
N GLU A 51 10.13 2.40 22.96
CA GLU A 51 10.25 1.88 24.33
C GLU A 51 9.77 0.44 24.43
N GLU A 52 8.66 0.08 23.77
CA GLU A 52 8.21 -1.32 23.72
C GLU A 52 9.20 -2.22 23.00
N MET A 53 9.74 -1.77 21.87
CA MET A 53 10.75 -2.55 21.15
C MET A 53 12.02 -2.75 21.98
N ILE A 54 12.46 -1.75 22.75
CA ILE A 54 13.58 -1.90 23.69
C ILE A 54 13.26 -2.96 24.75
N ARG A 55 12.05 -2.91 25.35
CA ARG A 55 11.62 -3.91 26.34
C ARG A 55 11.59 -5.33 25.78
N ILE A 56 10.98 -5.50 24.61
CA ILE A 56 10.83 -6.80 23.95
C ILE A 56 12.20 -7.37 23.58
N LEU A 57 13.08 -6.55 22.96
CA LEU A 57 14.39 -7.01 22.53
C LEU A 57 15.37 -7.25 23.68
N ALA A 58 15.16 -6.64 24.85
CA ALA A 58 15.93 -6.96 26.05
C ALA A 58 15.68 -8.41 26.53
N VAL A 59 14.45 -8.92 26.32
CA VAL A 59 14.05 -10.29 26.68
C VAL A 59 14.33 -11.28 25.55
N ALA A 60 14.06 -10.87 24.30
CA ALA A 60 14.20 -11.72 23.12
C ALA A 60 14.96 -10.98 21.99
N PRO A 61 16.30 -10.86 22.08
CA PRO A 61 17.11 -10.17 21.07
C PRO A 61 16.99 -10.77 19.66
N THR A 62 16.69 -12.07 19.59
CA THR A 62 16.51 -12.82 18.33
C THR A 62 15.31 -12.34 17.51
N LEU A 63 14.38 -11.58 18.10
CA LEU A 63 13.21 -11.03 17.39
C LEU A 63 13.54 -9.86 16.45
N ALA A 64 14.70 -9.21 16.59
CA ALA A 64 15.03 -8.04 15.78
C ALA A 64 15.01 -8.35 14.26
N GLY A 65 15.65 -9.44 13.83
CA GLY A 65 15.67 -9.86 12.43
C GLY A 65 14.28 -10.25 11.89
N PRO A 66 13.53 -11.12 12.58
CA PRO A 66 12.16 -11.49 12.23
C PRO A 66 11.20 -10.30 12.12
N LEU A 67 11.29 -9.30 13.00
CA LEU A 67 10.45 -8.09 12.92
C LEU A 67 10.78 -7.23 11.70
N LEU A 68 12.06 -7.11 11.33
CA LEU A 68 12.46 -6.45 10.08
C LEU A 68 11.95 -7.24 8.86
N ARG A 69 12.05 -8.56 8.91
CA ARG A 69 11.57 -9.44 7.85
C ARG A 69 10.05 -9.35 7.67
N LEU A 70 9.29 -9.23 8.77
CA LEU A 70 7.84 -9.03 8.75
C LEU A 70 7.47 -7.78 7.95
N HIS A 71 8.13 -6.64 8.22
CA HIS A 71 7.90 -5.41 7.47
C HIS A 71 8.26 -5.55 5.99
N PHE A 72 9.38 -6.23 5.68
CA PHE A 72 9.75 -6.51 4.29
C PHE A 72 8.69 -7.35 3.56
N HIS A 73 8.22 -8.44 4.18
CA HIS A 73 7.23 -9.34 3.59
C HIS A 73 5.91 -8.63 3.30
N ASP A 74 5.43 -7.82 4.25
CA ASP A 74 4.22 -6.99 4.08
C ASP A 74 4.38 -6.08 2.86
N CYS A 75 5.42 -5.24 2.84
CA CYS A 75 5.63 -4.29 1.76
C CYS A 75 5.84 -4.91 0.37
N PHE A 76 6.38 -6.13 0.30
CA PHE A 76 6.65 -6.79 -0.98
C PHE A 76 5.37 -7.36 -1.63
N VAL A 77 4.39 -7.74 -0.82
CA VAL A 77 3.13 -8.29 -1.28
C VAL A 77 2.08 -7.19 -1.27
N ARG A 78 1.85 -6.57 -2.42
CA ARG A 78 0.75 -5.60 -2.64
C ARG A 78 0.83 -4.29 -1.82
N GLY A 79 1.81 -4.13 -0.94
CA GLY A 79 2.17 -2.86 -0.30
C GLY A 79 2.23 -2.95 1.23
N CYS A 80 2.69 -1.88 1.88
CA CYS A 80 2.84 -1.84 3.34
C CYS A 80 1.48 -1.55 4.03
N ASP A 81 0.57 -2.51 4.02
CA ASP A 81 -0.80 -2.36 4.50
C ASP A 81 -1.14 -3.20 5.75
N GLY A 82 -0.18 -3.97 6.26
CA GLY A 82 -0.35 -4.85 7.42
C GLY A 82 -1.11 -6.14 7.13
N SER A 83 -1.34 -6.48 5.86
CA SER A 83 -2.11 -7.67 5.46
C SER A 83 -1.48 -8.98 5.92
N VAL A 84 -0.15 -9.02 6.08
CA VAL A 84 0.59 -10.19 6.62
C VAL A 84 0.21 -10.53 8.07
N LEU A 85 -0.38 -9.59 8.82
CA LEU A 85 -0.75 -9.77 10.22
C LEU A 85 -2.12 -10.43 10.41
N ILE A 86 -2.94 -10.48 9.35
CA ILE A 86 -4.32 -10.95 9.40
C ILE A 86 -4.36 -12.49 9.49
N ASP A 87 -5.24 -13.02 10.34
CA ASP A 87 -5.49 -14.45 10.45
C ASP A 87 -6.49 -14.93 9.40
N SER A 88 -6.33 -16.17 8.94
CA SER A 88 -7.34 -16.83 8.08
C SER A 88 -8.67 -16.98 8.81
N THR A 89 -9.74 -16.91 8.03
CA THR A 89 -11.11 -17.18 8.51
C THR A 89 -11.67 -18.40 7.80
N ALA A 90 -12.86 -18.85 8.19
CA ALA A 90 -13.52 -19.97 7.50
C ALA A 90 -13.77 -19.71 6.00
N SER A 91 -13.82 -18.45 5.57
CA SER A 91 -14.14 -18.04 4.21
C SER A 91 -12.96 -17.41 3.45
N ASN A 92 -11.79 -17.23 4.08
CA ASN A 92 -10.64 -16.61 3.44
C ASN A 92 -9.30 -17.18 3.94
N THR A 93 -8.35 -17.32 3.04
CA THR A 93 -6.95 -17.62 3.36
C THR A 93 -6.16 -16.32 3.46
N ALA A 94 -5.54 -16.07 4.60
CA ALA A 94 -4.72 -14.89 4.83
C ALA A 94 -3.28 -15.10 4.34
N GLU A 95 -2.60 -13.98 4.04
CA GLU A 95 -1.19 -13.98 3.63
C GLU A 95 -0.29 -14.63 4.70
N LYS A 96 -0.66 -14.49 5.97
CA LYS A 96 0.02 -15.09 7.12
C LYS A 96 0.31 -16.59 6.97
N ASP A 97 -0.58 -17.33 6.31
CA ASP A 97 -0.45 -18.78 6.12
C ASP A 97 0.39 -19.16 4.90
N ALA A 98 0.82 -18.19 4.10
CA ALA A 98 1.67 -18.43 2.94
C ALA A 98 3.00 -19.07 3.38
N PRO A 99 3.57 -20.03 2.60
CA PRO A 99 4.81 -20.70 2.97
C PRO A 99 5.97 -19.77 3.36
N PRO A 100 6.19 -18.62 2.67
CA PRO A 100 7.23 -17.67 3.09
C PRO A 100 7.01 -17.07 4.49
N ASN A 101 5.75 -16.93 4.94
CA ASN A 101 5.38 -16.26 6.19
C ASN A 101 5.40 -17.19 7.41
N GLN A 102 5.38 -18.52 7.21
CA GLN A 102 5.38 -19.49 8.32
C GLN A 102 6.59 -19.35 9.26
N THR A 103 7.74 -18.96 8.71
CA THR A 103 8.97 -18.72 9.49
C THR A 103 8.97 -17.37 10.21
N VAL A 104 8.16 -16.40 9.76
CA VAL A 104 7.97 -15.11 10.45
C VAL A 104 6.99 -15.30 11.62
N VAL A 105 5.87 -15.99 11.38
CA VAL A 105 4.81 -16.26 12.37
C VAL A 105 5.29 -17.15 13.52
N ALA A 106 6.15 -18.12 13.24
CA ALA A 106 6.73 -18.98 14.27
C ALA A 106 7.62 -18.23 15.29
N THR A 107 8.03 -16.99 14.98
CA THR A 107 9.04 -16.30 15.78
C THR A 107 8.44 -15.42 16.89
N TYR A 108 7.23 -14.88 16.74
CA TYR A 108 6.61 -14.00 17.72
C TYR A 108 5.43 -14.63 18.49
N ARG A 109 5.27 -15.95 18.39
CA ARG A 109 4.22 -16.72 19.07
C ARG A 109 4.67 -17.21 20.44
#